data_AF-A0A5C4MEZ6-F1
#
_entry.id   AF-A0A5C4MEZ6-F1
#
_cell.length_a   1.000
_cell.length_b   1.000
_cell.length_c   1.000
_cell.angle_alpha   90.00
_cell.angle_beta   90.00
_cell.angle_gamma   90.00
#
_symmetry.space_group_name_H-M   'P 1'
#
loop_
_entity.id
_entity.type
_entity.pdbx_description
1 polymer ?
#
loop_
_entity_poly.entity_id
_entity_poly.type
_entity_poly.pdbx_seq_one_letter_code
_entity_poly.pdbx_strand_id
1 'polypeptide(L)'
;MSGSTSRRYPAELRERAVRMVSEIRADYESEWAAMTKVAELLGVGTSETVRKWCRHAEVDAGHRRAMTSVESAELKRLMRENAELGAKIAPATYYEHRGR
;
A
#
# COMPACT_ATOMS: atom_id res chain seq x y z
N MET A 1 -7.87 -27.50 7.21
CA MET A 1 -7.80 -26.96 8.58
C MET A 1 -8.15 -25.47 8.53
N SER A 2 -8.91 -25.00 9.51
CA SER A 2 -9.71 -23.76 9.55
C SER A 2 -9.07 -22.52 8.93
N GLY A 3 -9.76 -21.92 7.95
CA GLY A 3 -9.47 -20.56 7.51
C GLY A 3 -9.77 -19.58 8.64
N SER A 4 -8.79 -18.76 9.01
CA SER A 4 -8.99 -17.72 10.01
C SER A 4 -9.96 -16.68 9.47
N THR A 5 -11.24 -16.84 9.77
CA THR A 5 -12.25 -15.80 9.59
C THR A 5 -12.05 -14.73 10.66
N SER A 6 -10.89 -14.07 10.63
CA SER A 6 -10.80 -12.77 11.28
C SER A 6 -11.77 -11.88 10.50
N ARG A 7 -12.84 -11.44 11.18
CA ARG A 7 -13.84 -10.48 10.71
C ARG A 7 -13.18 -9.11 10.55
N ARG A 8 -12.17 -9.06 9.70
CA ARG A 8 -11.39 -7.87 9.36
C ARG A 8 -12.11 -7.20 8.22
N TYR A 9 -12.33 -5.91 8.38
CA TYR A 9 -12.81 -5.07 7.30
C TYR A 9 -11.88 -5.22 6.07
N PRO A 10 -12.43 -5.43 4.87
CA PRO A 10 -11.64 -5.61 3.66
C PRO A 10 -10.80 -4.36 3.39
N ALA A 11 -9.64 -4.52 2.75
CA ALA A 11 -8.74 -3.39 2.44
C ALA A 11 -9.45 -2.30 1.63
N GLU A 12 -10.26 -2.69 0.65
CA GLU A 12 -11.04 -1.77 -0.19
C GLU A 12 -11.99 -0.89 0.64
N LEU A 13 -12.63 -1.45 1.67
CA LEU A 13 -13.51 -0.68 2.54
C LEU A 13 -12.73 0.30 3.42
N ARG A 14 -11.53 -0.09 3.88
CA ARG A 14 -10.64 0.79 4.64
C ARG A 14 -10.16 1.96 3.78
N GLU A 15 -9.70 1.68 2.57
CA GLU A 15 -9.24 2.70 1.62
C GLU A 15 -10.37 3.64 1.21
N ARG A 16 -11.57 3.09 0.95
CA ARG A 16 -12.76 3.88 0.67
C ARG A 16 -13.12 4.82 1.82
N ALA A 17 -13.08 4.32 3.06
CA ALA A 17 -13.36 5.14 4.24
C ALA A 17 -12.36 6.30 4.37
N VAL A 18 -11.06 6.03 4.23
CA VAL A 18 -10.01 7.07 4.32
C VAL A 18 -10.17 8.12 3.22
N ARG A 19 -10.48 7.71 1.99
CA ARG A 19 -10.75 8.62 0.88
C ARG A 19 -11.96 9.50 1.17
N MET A 20 -13.07 8.89 1.56
CA MET A 20 -14.32 9.60 1.84
C MET A 20 -14.18 10.61 2.98
N VAL A 21 -13.47 10.26 4.06
CA VAL A 21 -13.16 11.21 5.14
C VAL A 21 -12.35 12.40 4.61
N SER A 22 -11.35 12.14 3.76
CA SER A 22 -10.51 13.19 3.20
C SER A 22 -11.28 14.15 2.29
N GLU A 23 -12.30 13.65 1.59
CA GLU A 23 -13.20 14.42 0.73
C GLU A 23 -14.14 15.31 1.53
N ILE A 24 -14.83 14.73 2.54
CA ILE A 24 -15.90 15.45 3.24
C ILE A 24 -15.41 16.23 4.46
N ARG A 25 -14.20 15.99 4.99
CA ARG A 25 -13.73 16.64 6.24
C ARG A 25 -13.75 18.17 6.21
N ALA A 26 -13.68 18.79 5.03
CA ALA A 26 -13.73 20.24 4.88
C ALA A 26 -15.16 20.81 5.03
N ASP A 27 -16.19 19.98 4.82
CA ASP A 27 -17.60 20.36 4.89
C ASP A 27 -18.20 20.22 6.30
N TYR A 28 -17.43 19.67 7.25
CA TYR A 28 -17.86 19.46 8.63
C TYR A 28 -17.09 20.36 9.61
N GLU A 29 -17.74 20.69 10.73
CA GLU A 29 -17.13 21.48 11.82
C GLU A 29 -15.91 20.82 12.45
N SER A 30 -15.79 19.49 12.35
CA SER A 30 -14.67 18.72 12.89
C SER A 30 -14.41 17.46 12.08
N GLU A 31 -13.15 17.02 12.08
CA GLU A 31 -12.76 15.74 11.47
C GLU A 31 -13.50 14.54 12.11
N TRP A 32 -13.84 14.66 13.40
CA TRP A 32 -14.60 13.63 14.11
C TRP A 32 -16.03 13.51 13.57
N ALA A 33 -16.69 14.63 13.26
CA ALA A 33 -18.01 14.63 12.64
C ALA A 33 -17.98 13.97 11.26
N ALA A 34 -16.96 14.27 10.45
CA ALA A 34 -16.75 13.60 9.16
C ALA A 34 -16.51 12.09 9.31
N MET A 35 -15.64 11.67 10.23
CA MET A 35 -15.38 10.24 10.51
C MET A 35 -16.63 9.50 11.01
N THR A 36 -17.44 10.14 11.84
CA THR A 36 -18.71 9.60 12.33
C THR A 36 -19.66 9.37 11.16
N LYS A 37 -19.82 10.37 10.29
CA LYS A 37 -20.66 10.23 9.10
C LYS A 37 -20.21 9.10 8.17
N VAL A 38 -18.91 8.98 7.93
CA VAL A 38 -18.35 7.90 7.09
C VAL A 38 -18.58 6.53 7.74
N ALA A 39 -18.46 6.43 9.06
CA ALA A 39 -18.74 5.18 9.77
C ALA A 39 -20.20 4.74 9.58
N GLU A 40 -21.15 5.67 9.69
CA GLU A 40 -22.58 5.42 9.41
C GLU A 40 -22.81 4.99 7.95
N LEU A 41 -22.21 5.72 6.99
CA LEU A 41 -22.40 5.44 5.55
C LEU A 41 -21.84 4.09 5.11
N LEU A 42 -20.75 3.64 5.71
CA LEU A 42 -20.07 2.38 5.37
C LEU A 42 -20.46 1.22 6.29
N GLY A 43 -21.36 1.43 7.26
CA GLY A 43 -21.75 0.42 8.23
C GLY A 43 -20.62 -0.03 9.14
N VAL A 44 -19.66 0.85 9.42
CA VAL A 44 -18.54 0.60 10.33
C VAL A 44 -18.99 0.92 11.75
N GLY A 45 -18.82 -0.04 12.66
CA GLY A 45 -19.42 0.05 14.00
C GLY A 45 -18.97 1.23 14.87
N THR A 46 -17.81 1.84 14.60
CA THR A 46 -17.33 3.01 15.36
C THR A 46 -16.52 3.99 14.51
N SER A 47 -16.68 5.28 14.80
CA SER A 47 -15.84 6.36 14.24
C SER A 47 -14.36 6.20 14.59
N GLU A 48 -14.05 5.63 15.77
CA GLU A 48 -12.68 5.26 16.16
C GLU A 48 -12.02 4.29 15.19
N THR A 49 -12.79 3.38 14.58
CA THR A 49 -12.27 2.43 13.58
C THR A 49 -11.80 3.18 12.34
N VAL A 50 -12.61 4.14 11.87
CA VAL A 50 -12.28 4.99 10.72
C VAL A 50 -11.07 5.87 11.04
N ARG A 51 -11.00 6.46 12.25
CA ARG A 51 -9.85 7.24 12.72
C ARG A 51 -8.55 6.43 12.67
N LYS A 52 -8.57 5.18 13.13
CA LYS A 52 -7.41 4.28 13.07
C LYS A 52 -6.95 4.06 11.63
N TRP A 53 -7.89 3.88 10.69
CA TRP A 53 -7.53 3.72 9.28
C TRP A 53 -6.93 4.98 8.67
N CYS A 54 -7.48 6.16 8.97
CA CYS A 54 -6.87 7.42 8.54
C CYS A 54 -5.44 7.54 9.06
N ARG A 55 -5.21 7.24 10.35
CA ARG A 55 -3.87 7.30 10.94
C ARG A 55 -2.89 6.30 10.32
N HIS A 56 -3.34 5.07 10.08
CA HIS A 56 -2.53 4.07 9.40
C HIS A 56 -2.18 4.51 7.97
N ALA A 57 -3.13 5.09 7.23
CA ALA A 57 -2.89 5.59 5.88
C ALA A 57 -1.87 6.76 5.84
N GLU A 58 -1.88 7.65 6.83
CA GLU A 58 -0.87 8.71 6.97
C GLU A 58 0.53 8.14 7.19
N VAL A 59 0.65 7.14 8.08
CA VAL A 59 1.91 6.45 8.36
C VAL A 59 2.39 5.69 7.12
N ASP A 60 1.51 4.94 6.46
CA ASP A 60 1.84 4.19 5.24
C ASP A 60 2.22 5.13 4.09
N ALA A 61 1.57 6.28 3.95
CA ALA A 61 1.98 7.30 2.99
C ALA A 61 3.36 7.88 3.32
N GLY A 62 3.67 8.09 4.60
CA GLY A 62 4.99 8.51 5.07
C GLY A 62 6.07 7.45 4.83
N HIS A 63 5.77 6.19 5.17
CA HIS A 63 6.65 5.04 4.93
C HIS A 63 6.85 4.79 3.44
N ARG A 64 5.80 4.85 2.62
CA ARG A 64 5.92 4.72 1.16
C ARG A 64 6.73 5.86 0.56
N ARG A 65 6.61 7.10 1.06
CA ARG A 65 7.51 8.20 0.66
C ARG A 65 8.96 7.94 1.05
N ALA A 66 9.21 7.38 2.24
CA ALA A 66 10.55 7.00 2.66
C ALA A 66 11.12 5.83 1.84
N MET A 67 10.34 4.78 1.60
CA MET A 67 10.72 3.62 0.79
C MET A 67 10.93 4.02 -0.67
N THR A 68 10.05 4.81 -1.28
CA THR A 68 10.28 5.28 -2.66
C THR A 68 11.55 6.12 -2.79
N SER A 69 11.94 6.86 -1.75
CA SER A 69 13.24 7.55 -1.71
C SER A 69 14.42 6.55 -1.67
N VAL A 70 14.38 5.57 -0.77
CA VAL A 70 15.45 4.57 -0.59
C VAL A 70 15.52 3.57 -1.76
N GLU A 71 14.39 3.02 -2.16
CA GLU A 71 14.27 2.04 -3.24
C GLU A 71 14.56 2.65 -4.62
N SER A 72 14.33 3.94 -4.86
CA SER A 72 14.70 4.57 -6.14
C SER A 72 16.22 4.65 -6.35
N ALA A 73 16.99 4.73 -5.25
CA ALA A 73 18.46 4.71 -5.30
C ALA A 73 18.98 3.28 -5.47
N GLU A 74 18.37 2.32 -4.78
CA GLU A 74 18.76 0.91 -4.88
C GLU A 74 18.33 0.27 -6.21
N LEU A 75 17.12 0.52 -6.73
CA LEU A 75 16.69 0.07 -8.06
C LEU A 75 17.61 0.58 -9.17
N LYS A 76 18.04 1.85 -9.11
CA LYS A 76 18.99 2.42 -10.09
C LYS A 76 20.40 1.84 -9.98
N ARG A 77 20.79 1.34 -8.80
CA ARG A 77 22.07 0.66 -8.58
C ARG A 77 21.98 -0.79 -9.06
N LEU A 78 20.94 -1.51 -8.65
CA LEU A 78 20.65 -2.89 -9.05
C LEU A 78 20.42 -3.02 -10.56
N MET A 79 19.76 -2.05 -11.22
CA MET A 79 19.62 -2.04 -12.68
C MET A 79 20.95 -1.84 -13.41
N ARG A 80 21.88 -1.05 -12.86
CA ARG A 80 23.24 -0.91 -13.41
C ARG A 80 24.05 -2.19 -13.24
N GLU A 81 23.97 -2.81 -12.08
CA GLU A 81 24.66 -4.06 -11.79
C GLU A 81 24.12 -5.22 -12.63
N ASN A 82 22.79 -5.30 -12.84
CA ASN A 82 22.18 -6.28 -13.74
C ASN A 82 22.54 -6.03 -15.22
N ALA A 83 22.70 -4.78 -15.66
CA ALA A 83 23.14 -4.46 -17.01
C ALA A 83 24.60 -4.89 -17.25
N GLU A 84 25.48 -4.70 -16.25
CA GLU A 84 26.87 -5.17 -16.30
C GLU A 84 26.98 -6.71 -16.23
N LEU A 85 26.16 -7.36 -15.41
CA LEU A 85 26.12 -8.82 -15.33
C LEU A 85 25.54 -9.43 -16.62
N GLY A 86 24.48 -8.83 -17.18
CA GLY A 86 23.92 -9.24 -18.47
C GLY A 86 24.91 -9.15 -19.63
N ALA A 87 25.78 -8.13 -19.63
CA ALA A 87 26.84 -7.99 -20.63
C ALA A 87 27.98 -9.03 -20.49
N LYS A 88 28.22 -9.55 -19.28
CA LYS A 88 29.26 -10.58 -19.02
C LYS A 88 28.80 -12.01 -19.31
N ILE A 89 27.48 -12.27 -19.37
CA ILE A 89 26.91 -13.64 -19.40
C ILE A 89 26.59 -14.14 -20.82
N ALA A 90 26.73 -13.34 -21.89
CA ALA A 90 26.55 -13.84 -23.26
C ALA A 90 27.76 -13.49 -24.15
N PRO A 91 28.60 -14.49 -24.52
CA PRO A 91 28.44 -15.08 -25.85
C PRO A 91 28.81 -16.59 -26.01
N ALA A 92 28.50 -17.49 -25.06
CA ALA A 92 28.67 -18.94 -25.33
C ALA A 92 27.76 -19.90 -24.55
N THR A 93 27.32 -19.56 -23.33
CA THR A 93 26.70 -20.54 -22.42
C THR A 93 25.17 -20.58 -22.44
N TYR A 94 24.50 -19.71 -23.19
CA TYR A 94 23.04 -19.57 -23.14
C TYR A 94 22.25 -20.62 -23.98
N TYR A 95 22.91 -21.44 -24.80
CA TYR A 95 22.24 -22.46 -25.64
C TYR A 95 22.59 -23.91 -25.31
N GLU A 96 23.22 -24.23 -24.17
CA GLU A 96 23.59 -25.63 -23.85
C GLU A 96 22.59 -26.42 -22.99
N HIS A 97 21.54 -25.79 -22.43
CA HIS A 97 20.70 -26.46 -21.41
C HIS A 97 19.21 -26.61 -21.74
N ARG A 98 18.81 -26.60 -23.02
CA ARG A 98 17.45 -27.01 -23.42
C ARG A 98 17.51 -28.14 -24.45
N GLY A 99 17.85 -29.33 -23.98
CA GLY A 99 17.84 -30.52 -24.83
C GLY A 99 18.47 -31.74 -24.19
N ARG A 100 17.89 -32.25 -23.09
CA ARG A 100 17.92 -33.68 -22.79
C ARG A 100 16.70 -34.06 -21.94
#